data_AF-A0A662TSD4-F1
#
_entry.id   AF-A0A662TSD4-F1
#
_cell.length_a   1.000
_cell.length_b   1.000
_cell.length_c   1.000
_cell.angle_alpha   90.00
_cell.angle_beta   90.00
_cell.angle_gamma   90.00
#
_symmetry.space_group_name_H-M   'P 1'
#
loop_
_entity.id
_entity.type
_entity.pdbx_description
1 polymer ?
#
loop_
_entity_poly.entity_id
_entity_poly.type
_entity_poly.pdbx_seq_one_letter_code
_entity_poly.pdbx_strand_id
1 'polypeptide(L)'
;MGNINNILKQTIKSGLDARLYHTLRQWVNGYSLLLIYGLGEVLRGDDALGIYIAESLKRKSLPKTLIHSGKTPEELFELVEELYPSHLLIIDAIHSNTLMEGEILFLKEVSEIPTSTFSTHTIPLSQILKLLTEIHPVKTAVIGVTASTSEIGTEISQKVKNSSNILLSTIVEVLESFRGRGRTAGEHPL
;
A
#
# COMPACT_ATOMS: atom_id res chain seq x y z
N MET A 1 -22.14 -18.22 -24.05
CA MET A 1 -20.66 -18.25 -23.96
C MET A 1 -19.97 -17.05 -24.64
N GLY A 2 -20.59 -15.85 -24.68
CA GLY A 2 -20.09 -14.75 -25.52
C GLY A 2 -19.71 -13.44 -24.81
N ASN A 3 -19.65 -13.37 -23.47
CA ASN A 3 -19.54 -12.07 -22.78
C ASN A 3 -18.21 -11.84 -22.04
N ILE A 4 -17.53 -12.90 -21.60
CA ILE A 4 -16.29 -12.77 -20.80
C ILE A 4 -15.11 -12.30 -21.67
N ASN A 5 -15.00 -12.80 -22.90
CA ASN A 5 -13.90 -12.44 -23.80
C ASN A 5 -13.95 -10.99 -24.30
N ASN A 6 -15.13 -10.37 -24.38
CA ASN A 6 -15.26 -8.94 -24.73
C ASN A 6 -14.97 -8.03 -23.54
N ILE A 7 -15.36 -8.44 -22.31
CA ILE A 7 -14.99 -7.75 -21.07
C ILE A 7 -13.47 -7.80 -20.87
N LEU A 8 -12.83 -8.95 -21.12
CA LEU A 8 -11.37 -9.09 -21.05
C LEU A 8 -10.64 -8.25 -22.11
N LYS A 9 -11.19 -8.12 -23.33
CA LYS A 9 -10.59 -7.27 -24.39
C LYS A 9 -10.76 -5.77 -24.16
N GLN A 10 -11.86 -5.31 -23.54
CA GLN A 10 -12.01 -3.91 -23.12
C GLN A 10 -11.10 -3.54 -21.94
N THR A 11 -10.86 -4.49 -21.03
CA THR A 11 -10.02 -4.30 -19.83
C THR A 11 -8.55 -3.99 -20.17
N ILE A 12 -8.05 -4.42 -21.33
CA ILE A 12 -6.61 -4.31 -21.67
C ILE A 12 -6.24 -2.92 -22.23
N LYS A 13 -7.19 -2.07 -22.63
CA LYS A 13 -6.89 -0.72 -23.17
C LYS A 13 -7.01 0.44 -22.15
N SER A 14 -7.50 0.19 -20.93
CA SER A 14 -7.69 1.21 -19.88
C SER A 14 -7.51 0.70 -18.43
N GLY A 15 -7.02 -0.54 -18.20
CA GLY A 15 -7.43 -1.33 -17.04
C GLY A 15 -6.37 -1.92 -16.10
N LEU A 16 -5.46 -1.11 -15.56
CA LEU A 16 -4.85 -1.42 -14.25
C LEU A 16 -5.31 -0.41 -13.18
N ASP A 17 -5.29 0.87 -13.53
CA ASP A 17 -5.60 2.00 -12.64
C ASP A 17 -7.02 1.96 -12.06
N ALA A 18 -8.03 1.65 -12.88
CA ALA A 18 -9.43 1.67 -12.43
C ALA A 18 -9.76 0.58 -11.39
N ARG A 19 -9.16 -0.61 -11.51
CA ARG A 19 -9.37 -1.72 -10.55
C ARG A 19 -8.64 -1.45 -9.25
N LEU A 20 -7.41 -0.97 -9.32
CA LEU A 20 -6.63 -0.57 -8.15
C LEU A 20 -7.35 0.55 -7.39
N TYR A 21 -7.79 1.60 -8.09
CA TYR A 21 -8.57 2.70 -7.53
C TYR A 21 -9.82 2.19 -6.79
N HIS A 22 -10.63 1.36 -7.45
CA HIS A 22 -11.87 0.85 -6.86
C HIS A 22 -11.60 -0.02 -5.63
N THR A 23 -10.62 -0.92 -5.71
CA THR A 23 -10.25 -1.81 -4.60
C THR A 23 -9.74 -1.02 -3.40
N LEU A 24 -8.83 -0.06 -3.62
CA LEU A 24 -8.31 0.81 -2.58
C LEU A 24 -9.41 1.67 -1.97
N ARG A 25 -10.27 2.28 -2.79
CA ARG A 25 -11.39 3.10 -2.32
C ARG A 25 -12.37 2.31 -1.46
N GLN A 26 -12.65 1.06 -1.82
CA GLN A 26 -13.47 0.17 -0.98
C GLN A 26 -12.75 -0.20 0.31
N TRP A 27 -11.46 -0.54 0.24
CA TRP A 27 -10.70 -0.97 1.40
C TRP A 27 -10.54 0.16 2.43
N VAL A 28 -10.23 1.38 2.01
CA VAL A 28 -10.09 2.54 2.92
C VAL A 28 -11.43 3.03 3.47
N ASN A 29 -12.58 2.60 2.94
CA ASN A 29 -13.86 3.16 3.35
C ASN A 29 -14.13 2.92 4.86
N GLY A 30 -14.44 4.00 5.59
CA GLY A 30 -14.72 3.96 7.02
C GLY A 30 -13.52 4.24 7.93
N TYR A 31 -12.34 4.54 7.39
CA TYR A 31 -11.18 4.89 8.22
C TYR A 31 -11.39 6.15 9.07
N SER A 32 -11.06 6.04 10.36
CA SER A 32 -10.96 7.18 11.28
C SER A 32 -9.55 7.76 11.31
N LEU A 33 -8.55 6.90 11.16
CA LEU A 33 -7.13 7.20 11.01
C LEU A 33 -6.51 6.12 10.10
N LEU A 34 -5.82 6.57 9.04
CA LEU A 34 -5.06 5.72 8.13
C LEU A 34 -3.56 5.93 8.38
N LEU A 35 -2.85 4.87 8.71
CA LEU A 35 -1.38 4.84 8.69
C LEU A 35 -0.91 4.24 7.36
N ILE A 36 -0.12 5.00 6.60
CA ILE A 36 0.59 4.49 5.43
C ILE A 36 2.06 4.29 5.82
N TYR A 37 2.57 3.08 5.63
CA TYR A 37 3.94 2.72 5.97
C TYR A 37 4.69 2.22 4.74
N GLY A 38 5.64 3.02 4.25
CA GLY A 38 6.54 2.62 3.17
C GLY A 38 7.72 1.82 3.73
N LEU A 39 7.79 0.53 3.39
CA LEU A 39 8.93 -0.33 3.69
C LEU A 39 9.98 -0.24 2.58
N GLY A 40 11.24 -0.34 2.95
CA GLY A 40 12.31 -0.49 1.97
C GLY A 40 13.66 0.04 2.41
N GLU A 41 14.64 -0.05 1.51
CA GLU A 41 15.98 0.47 1.74
C GLU A 41 16.45 1.37 0.59
N VAL A 42 16.71 2.64 0.91
CA VAL A 42 17.08 3.70 -0.05
C VAL A 42 18.29 3.34 -0.93
N LEU A 43 19.22 2.52 -0.41
CA LEU A 43 20.45 2.19 -1.11
C LEU A 43 20.34 0.95 -2.03
N ARG A 44 19.17 0.32 -2.14
CA ARG A 44 19.02 -1.01 -2.77
C ARG A 44 18.05 -1.01 -3.96
N GLY A 45 18.25 -0.12 -4.93
CA GLY A 45 17.52 -0.16 -6.20
C GLY A 45 16.01 -0.13 -6.03
N ASP A 46 15.32 -1.17 -6.54
CA ASP A 46 13.86 -1.27 -6.47
C ASP A 46 13.34 -1.43 -5.03
N ASP A 47 14.15 -1.91 -4.08
CA ASP A 47 13.76 -1.98 -2.66
C ASP A 47 13.50 -0.59 -2.06
N ALA A 48 13.98 0.48 -2.71
CA ALA A 48 13.71 1.84 -2.27
C ALA A 48 12.27 2.31 -2.59
N LEU A 49 11.46 1.54 -3.32
CA LEU A 49 10.17 2.00 -3.83
C LEU A 49 9.16 2.40 -2.75
N GLY A 50 9.09 1.65 -1.64
CA GLY A 50 8.13 1.95 -0.58
C GLY A 50 8.49 3.25 0.13
N ILE A 51 9.80 3.47 0.38
CA ILE A 51 10.33 4.74 0.87
C ILE A 51 10.05 5.88 -0.12
N TYR A 52 10.31 5.67 -1.41
CA TYR A 52 10.06 6.67 -2.46
C TYR A 52 8.59 7.14 -2.49
N ILE A 53 7.64 6.19 -2.40
CA ILE A 53 6.22 6.51 -2.38
C ILE A 53 5.83 7.22 -1.08
N ALA A 54 6.26 6.72 0.08
CA ALA A 54 5.95 7.34 1.37
C ALA A 54 6.47 8.78 1.46
N GLU A 55 7.73 9.03 1.09
CA GLU A 55 8.30 10.38 1.05
C GLU A 55 7.55 11.30 0.09
N SER A 56 7.03 10.74 -1.00
CA SER A 56 6.21 11.50 -1.96
C SER A 56 4.83 11.83 -1.44
N LEU A 57 4.21 10.93 -0.69
CA LEU A 57 2.94 11.16 -0.01
C LEU A 57 3.08 12.17 1.13
N LYS A 58 4.20 12.20 1.87
CA LYS A 58 4.43 13.17 2.98
C LYS A 58 4.34 14.63 2.52
N ARG A 59 4.64 14.90 1.25
CA ARG A 59 4.50 16.24 0.63
C ARG A 59 3.06 16.61 0.27
N LYS A 60 2.11 15.69 0.45
CA LYS A 60 0.68 15.90 0.20
C LYS A 60 -0.03 16.14 1.52
N SER A 61 -0.96 17.09 1.53
CA SER A 61 -1.96 17.15 2.59
C SER A 61 -3.00 16.07 2.27
N LEU A 62 -3.18 15.08 3.15
CA LEU A 62 -4.19 14.03 2.98
C LEU A 62 -5.05 13.94 4.25
N PRO A 63 -6.38 13.76 4.13
CA PRO A 63 -7.26 13.77 5.29
C PRO A 63 -7.00 12.56 6.18
N LYS A 64 -6.93 12.76 7.51
CA LYS A 64 -6.85 11.68 8.53
C LYS A 64 -5.81 10.60 8.21
N THR A 65 -4.69 11.00 7.62
CA THR A 65 -3.65 10.08 7.14
C THR A 65 -2.31 10.46 7.76
N LEU A 66 -1.62 9.49 8.35
CA LEU A 66 -0.23 9.60 8.80
C LEU A 66 0.65 8.75 7.88
N ILE A 67 1.84 9.25 7.55
CA ILE A 67 2.72 8.61 6.57
C ILE A 67 4.10 8.44 7.18
N HIS A 68 4.54 7.20 7.26
CA HIS A 68 5.85 6.81 7.78
C HIS A 68 6.60 6.00 6.72
N SER A 69 7.92 5.99 6.87
CA SER A 69 8.84 5.28 6.01
C SER A 69 9.88 4.65 6.93
N GLY A 70 10.12 3.35 6.78
CA GLY A 70 11.06 2.65 7.65
C GLY A 70 11.55 1.37 6.99
N LYS A 71 12.45 0.68 7.69
CA LYS A 71 13.19 -0.44 7.10
C LYS A 71 12.72 -1.78 7.61
N THR A 72 12.14 -1.80 8.80
CA THR A 72 11.86 -3.05 9.48
C THR A 72 10.39 -3.16 9.91
N PRO A 73 9.87 -4.40 10.02
CA PRO A 73 8.55 -4.66 10.58
C PRO A 73 8.42 -4.30 12.08
N GLU A 74 9.50 -4.30 12.85
CA GLU A 74 9.49 -3.94 14.28
C GLU A 74 9.16 -2.46 14.48
N GLU A 75 9.78 -1.57 13.69
CA GLU A 75 9.46 -0.13 13.67
C GLU A 75 7.97 0.11 13.34
N LEU A 76 7.41 -0.71 12.45
CA LEU A 76 5.98 -0.67 12.12
C LEU A 76 5.11 -1.07 13.32
N PHE A 77 5.52 -2.10 14.08
CA PHE A 77 4.75 -2.57 15.23
C PHE A 77 4.62 -1.48 16.30
N GLU A 78 5.74 -0.87 16.67
CA GLU A 78 5.78 0.23 17.65
C GLU A 78 4.88 1.41 17.23
N LEU A 79 4.89 1.78 15.95
CA LEU A 79 4.03 2.84 15.42
C LEU A 79 2.54 2.51 15.50
N VAL A 80 2.15 1.26 15.28
CA VAL A 80 0.75 0.85 15.39
C VAL A 80 0.30 0.87 16.85
N GLU A 81 1.16 0.45 17.78
CA GLU A 81 0.90 0.53 19.21
C GLU A 81 0.75 1.98 19.71
N GLU A 82 1.56 2.91 19.19
CA GLU A 82 1.49 4.31 19.59
C GLU A 82 0.25 5.02 19.01
N LEU A 83 -0.03 4.79 17.72
CA LEU A 83 -1.00 5.60 16.96
C LEU A 83 -2.42 5.04 16.97
N TYR A 84 -2.61 3.75 17.29
CA TYR A 84 -3.89 3.04 17.22
C TYR A 84 -4.70 3.35 15.94
N PRO A 85 -4.13 3.18 14.73
CA PRO A 85 -4.82 3.48 13.49
C PRO A 85 -5.97 2.49 13.24
N SER A 86 -7.06 2.99 12.65
CA SER A 86 -8.15 2.10 12.19
C SER A 86 -7.75 1.27 10.96
N HIS A 87 -6.85 1.82 10.14
CA HIS A 87 -6.40 1.23 8.89
C HIS A 87 -4.88 1.36 8.77
N LEU A 88 -4.22 0.29 8.35
CA LEU A 88 -2.79 0.22 8.07
C LEU A 88 -2.58 -0.22 6.63
N LEU A 89 -1.96 0.63 5.82
CA LEU A 89 -1.57 0.33 4.44
C LEU A 89 -0.04 0.29 4.36
N ILE A 90 0.50 -0.88 4.03
CA ILE A 90 1.94 -1.05 3.85
C ILE A 90 2.26 -1.03 2.36
N ILE A 91 3.37 -0.40 2.00
CA ILE A 91 3.88 -0.35 0.62
C ILE A 91 5.30 -0.90 0.62
N ASP A 92 5.53 -1.97 -0.14
CA ASP A 92 6.83 -2.68 -0.13
C ASP A 92 7.18 -3.23 -1.52
N ALA A 93 8.45 -3.56 -1.73
CA ALA A 93 8.90 -4.29 -2.90
C ALA A 93 8.56 -5.79 -2.77
N ILE A 94 8.13 -6.39 -3.89
CA ILE A 94 7.90 -7.83 -3.98
C ILE A 94 8.97 -8.46 -4.86
N HIS A 95 9.78 -9.35 -4.30
CA HIS A 95 10.70 -10.16 -5.09
C HIS A 95 9.99 -11.41 -5.57
N SER A 96 9.84 -11.55 -6.88
CA SER A 96 9.21 -12.71 -7.50
C SER A 96 9.91 -13.09 -8.80
N ASN A 97 10.14 -14.39 -8.97
CA ASN A 97 10.71 -14.96 -10.19
C ASN A 97 9.63 -15.31 -11.23
N THR A 98 8.35 -15.14 -10.90
CA THR A 98 7.21 -15.55 -11.75
C THR A 98 6.36 -14.39 -12.24
N LEU A 99 6.45 -13.24 -11.58
CA LEU A 99 5.68 -12.03 -11.90
C LEU A 99 6.48 -11.08 -12.76
N MET A 100 5.80 -10.22 -13.51
CA MET A 100 6.48 -9.24 -14.34
C MET A 100 6.94 -8.05 -13.50
N GLU A 101 8.15 -7.56 -13.78
CA GLU A 101 8.70 -6.35 -13.17
C GLU A 101 7.72 -5.17 -13.28
N GLY A 102 7.46 -4.51 -12.17
CA GLY A 102 6.53 -3.39 -12.06
C GLY A 102 5.06 -3.77 -11.90
N GLU A 103 4.71 -5.06 -11.78
CA GLU A 103 3.33 -5.45 -11.45
C GLU A 103 2.93 -4.95 -10.06
N ILE A 104 1.73 -4.35 -9.97
CA ILE A 104 1.17 -3.85 -8.71
C ILE A 104 0.21 -4.92 -8.17
N LEU A 105 0.45 -5.36 -6.94
CA LEU A 105 -0.37 -6.33 -6.23
C LEU A 105 -1.01 -5.68 -5.01
N PHE A 106 -2.31 -5.88 -4.82
CA PHE A 106 -3.02 -5.49 -3.59
C PHE A 106 -3.39 -6.76 -2.83
N LEU A 107 -2.74 -6.96 -1.68
CA LEU A 107 -2.98 -8.06 -0.75
C LEU A 107 -3.79 -7.52 0.44
N LYS A 108 -5.04 -7.96 0.57
CA LYS A 108 -5.99 -7.51 1.59
C LYS A 108 -5.95 -8.37 2.83
N GLU A 109 -5.63 -9.65 2.67
CA GLU A 109 -5.59 -10.61 3.76
C GLU A 109 -4.14 -10.98 4.09
N VAL A 110 -3.83 -11.18 5.37
CA VAL A 110 -2.49 -11.63 5.78
C VAL A 110 -2.13 -12.98 5.14
N SER A 111 -3.13 -13.84 4.90
CA SER A 111 -2.94 -15.12 4.21
C SER A 111 -2.54 -14.99 2.74
N GLU A 112 -2.78 -13.84 2.12
CA GLU A 112 -2.37 -13.57 0.74
C GLU A 112 -0.91 -13.13 0.64
N ILE A 113 -0.22 -12.90 1.77
CA ILE A 113 1.17 -12.45 1.86
C ILE A 113 2.09 -13.67 1.98
N PRO A 114 2.81 -14.06 0.91
CA PRO A 114 3.71 -15.20 0.98
C PRO A 114 4.88 -14.89 1.91
N THR A 115 5.16 -15.82 2.82
CA THR A 115 6.19 -15.70 3.87
C THR A 115 7.61 -15.41 3.35
N SER A 116 7.86 -15.65 2.06
CA SER A 116 9.17 -15.54 1.41
C SER A 116 9.30 -14.39 0.38
N THR A 117 8.30 -13.50 0.28
CA THR A 117 8.23 -12.52 -0.84
C THR A 117 8.51 -11.07 -0.48
N PHE A 118 8.53 -10.74 0.81
CA PHE A 118 8.73 -9.39 1.32
C PHE A 118 9.98 -9.34 2.23
N SER A 119 11.00 -8.58 1.80
CA SER A 119 12.24 -8.22 2.50
C SER A 119 13.09 -9.36 3.13
N THR A 120 14.33 -9.03 3.51
CA THR A 120 15.39 -9.97 3.96
C THR A 120 15.80 -9.81 5.45
N HIS A 121 14.95 -9.25 6.32
CA HIS A 121 15.28 -9.09 7.75
C HIS A 121 14.36 -9.87 8.71
N THR A 122 15.01 -10.61 9.62
CA THR A 122 14.62 -11.33 10.86
C THR A 122 13.20 -11.89 11.09
N ILE A 123 12.11 -11.21 10.74
CA ILE A 123 10.73 -11.70 10.94
C ILE A 123 9.89 -11.42 9.69
N PRO A 124 9.25 -12.43 9.09
CA PRO A 124 8.38 -12.22 7.93
C PRO A 124 7.27 -11.20 8.22
N LEU A 125 7.05 -10.25 7.30
CA LEU A 125 6.00 -9.24 7.42
C LEU A 125 4.62 -9.84 7.74
N SER A 126 4.31 -11.01 7.18
CA SER A 126 3.07 -11.73 7.45
C SER A 126 2.89 -12.14 8.91
N GLN A 127 3.98 -12.46 9.63
CA GLN A 127 3.92 -12.80 11.05
C GLN A 127 3.64 -11.57 11.92
N ILE A 128 4.28 -10.45 11.62
CA ILE A 128 4.03 -9.18 12.34
C ILE A 128 2.61 -8.69 12.09
N LEU A 129 2.13 -8.75 10.85
CA LEU A 129 0.76 -8.35 10.54
C LEU A 129 -0.26 -9.24 11.24
N LYS A 130 -0.02 -10.56 11.29
CA LYS A 130 -0.86 -11.47 12.06
C LYS A 130 -0.95 -11.06 13.53
N LEU A 131 0.20 -10.88 14.17
CA LEU A 131 0.27 -10.48 15.58
C LEU A 131 -0.44 -9.14 15.83
N LEU A 132 -0.21 -8.14 14.96
CA LEU A 132 -0.86 -6.83 15.05
C LEU A 132 -2.38 -6.95 14.99
N THR A 133 -2.91 -7.75 14.08
CA THR A 133 -4.36 -7.95 13.95
C THR A 133 -4.99 -8.77 15.08
N GLU A 134 -4.18 -9.56 15.81
CA GLU A 134 -4.64 -10.29 17.00
C GLU A 134 -4.73 -9.37 18.24
N ILE A 135 -3.85 -8.36 18.32
CA ILE A 135 -3.74 -7.47 19.48
C ILE A 135 -4.53 -6.17 19.28
N HIS A 136 -4.64 -5.67 18.06
CA HIS A 136 -5.31 -4.41 17.72
C HIS A 136 -6.44 -4.63 16.70
N PRO A 137 -7.56 -3.90 16.81
CA PRO A 137 -8.63 -3.90 15.80
C PRO A 137 -8.25 -3.03 14.59
N VAL A 138 -7.09 -3.29 13.99
CA VAL A 138 -6.57 -2.58 12.82
C VAL A 138 -6.88 -3.35 11.54
N LYS A 139 -7.46 -2.68 10.55
CA LYS A 139 -7.63 -3.25 9.21
C LYS A 139 -6.35 -3.09 8.41
N THR A 140 -5.73 -4.18 7.98
CA THR A 140 -4.43 -4.16 7.29
C THR A 140 -4.55 -4.44 5.80
N ALA A 141 -3.61 -3.92 5.02
CA ALA A 141 -3.36 -4.28 3.64
C ALA A 141 -1.91 -4.04 3.25
N VAL A 142 -1.43 -4.78 2.27
CA VAL A 142 -0.14 -4.54 1.61
C VAL A 142 -0.39 -4.25 0.13
N ILE A 143 0.19 -3.17 -0.38
CA ILE A 143 0.34 -2.98 -1.82
C ILE A 143 1.81 -3.16 -2.15
N GLY A 144 2.12 -4.18 -2.93
CA GLY A 144 3.48 -4.42 -3.38
C GLY A 144 3.67 -4.13 -4.86
N VAL A 145 4.89 -3.75 -5.22
CA VAL A 145 5.31 -3.61 -6.61
C VAL A 145 6.42 -4.60 -6.88
N THR A 146 6.28 -5.42 -7.93
CA THR A 146 7.27 -6.45 -8.25
C THR A 146 8.59 -5.81 -8.68
N ALA A 147 9.65 -6.13 -7.94
CA ALA A 147 11.01 -5.67 -8.13
C ALA A 147 11.86 -6.70 -8.89
N SER A 148 12.93 -6.25 -9.53
CA SER A 148 13.88 -7.15 -10.21
C SER A 148 15.33 -6.93 -9.76
N THR A 149 15.63 -5.77 -9.17
CA THR A 149 16.98 -5.43 -8.71
C THR A 149 16.96 -4.92 -7.28
N SER A 150 17.82 -5.48 -6.43
CA SER A 150 18.07 -5.00 -5.06
C SER A 150 19.57 -4.83 -4.77
N GLU A 151 20.32 -4.61 -5.84
CA GLU A 151 21.76 -4.36 -5.79
C GLU A 151 22.05 -3.04 -5.10
N ILE A 152 23.11 -3.03 -4.28
CA ILE A 152 23.50 -1.83 -3.55
C ILE A 152 24.05 -0.79 -4.52
N GLY A 153 23.60 0.46 -4.40
CA GLY A 153 24.08 1.57 -5.19
C GLY A 153 23.40 1.74 -6.55
N THR A 154 22.39 0.92 -6.85
CA THR A 154 21.53 1.12 -8.03
C THR A 154 20.34 2.02 -7.71
N GLU A 155 19.80 2.67 -8.74
CA GLU A 155 18.55 3.42 -8.66
C GLU A 155 17.33 2.51 -8.89
N ILE A 156 16.14 2.97 -8.46
CA ILE A 156 14.87 2.31 -8.81
C ILE A 156 14.75 2.22 -10.34
N SER A 157 14.46 1.03 -10.86
CA SER A 157 14.30 0.79 -12.29
C SER A 157 13.18 1.65 -12.87
N GLN A 158 13.28 1.97 -14.17
CA GLN A 158 12.26 2.80 -14.82
C GLN A 158 10.87 2.16 -14.80
N LYS A 159 10.79 0.82 -14.90
CA LYS A 159 9.50 0.10 -14.85
C LYS A 159 8.89 0.20 -13.46
N VAL A 160 9.66 -0.09 -12.43
CA VAL A 160 9.21 -0.01 -11.04
C VAL A 160 8.82 1.43 -10.70
N LYS A 161 9.64 2.41 -11.08
CA LYS A 161 9.35 3.84 -10.87
C LYS A 161 8.06 4.30 -11.54
N ASN A 162 7.77 3.82 -12.76
CA ASN A 162 6.51 4.12 -13.44
C ASN A 162 5.31 3.56 -12.65
N SER A 163 5.39 2.31 -12.20
CA SER A 163 4.36 1.70 -11.36
C SER A 163 4.20 2.38 -10.00
N SER A 164 5.30 2.80 -9.37
CA SER A 164 5.28 3.59 -8.15
C SER A 164 4.57 4.93 -8.34
N ASN A 165 4.76 5.58 -9.48
CA ASN A 165 4.06 6.83 -9.80
C ASN A 165 2.56 6.61 -10.01
N ILE A 166 2.15 5.54 -10.70
CA ILE A 166 0.75 5.15 -10.87
C ILE A 166 0.08 4.86 -9.52
N LEU A 167 0.79 4.13 -8.65
CA LEU A 167 0.31 3.83 -7.31
C LEU A 167 0.18 5.11 -6.47
N LEU A 168 1.19 5.97 -6.50
CA LEU A 168 1.17 7.27 -5.82
C LEU A 168 -0.03 8.13 -6.25
N SER A 169 -0.25 8.31 -7.55
CA SER A 169 -1.40 9.08 -8.05
C SER A 169 -2.72 8.45 -7.61
N THR A 170 -2.83 7.13 -7.69
CA THR A 170 -4.04 6.40 -7.30
C THR A 170 -4.35 6.58 -5.82
N ILE A 171 -3.35 6.47 -4.93
CA ILE A 171 -3.52 6.69 -3.49
C ILE A 171 -4.01 8.11 -3.22
N VAL A 172 -3.37 9.11 -3.84
CA VAL A 172 -3.74 10.52 -3.67
C VAL A 172 -5.17 10.76 -4.13
N GLU A 173 -5.54 10.33 -5.34
CA GLU A 173 -6.90 10.50 -5.88
C GLU A 173 -7.95 9.83 -5.00
N VAL A 174 -7.71 8.60 -4.55
CA VAL A 174 -8.63 7.89 -3.65
C VAL A 174 -8.82 8.67 -2.37
N LEU A 175 -7.74 9.07 -1.68
CA LEU A 175 -7.82 9.72 -0.38
C LEU A 175 -8.39 11.15 -0.47
N GLU A 176 -8.10 11.88 -1.55
CA GLU A 176 -8.72 13.17 -1.83
C GLU A 176 -10.24 13.06 -2.02
N SER A 177 -10.74 11.95 -2.56
CA SER A 177 -12.19 11.69 -2.69
C SER A 177 -12.93 11.53 -1.34
N PHE A 178 -12.21 11.47 -0.22
CA PHE A 178 -12.75 11.47 1.14
C PHE A 178 -12.60 12.81 1.86
N ARG A 179 -11.97 13.82 1.25
CA ARG A 179 -11.97 15.19 1.79
C ARG A 179 -13.42 15.68 1.95
N GLY A 180 -13.75 16.21 3.11
CA GLY A 180 -15.06 16.86 3.36
C GLY A 180 -16.18 15.97 3.94
N ARG A 181 -16.00 14.67 4.19
CA ARG A 181 -17.01 13.85 4.92
C ARG A 181 -17.00 14.06 6.44
N GLY A 182 -16.53 15.21 6.90
CA GLY A 182 -16.45 15.60 8.30
C GLY A 182 -17.25 16.88 8.54
N ARG A 183 -18.59 16.78 8.44
CA ARG A 183 -19.60 17.67 9.04
C ARG A 183 -20.99 17.25 8.54
N THR A 184 -21.64 16.33 9.24
CA THR A 184 -23.09 16.47 9.44
C THR A 184 -23.25 17.33 10.69
N ALA A 185 -23.68 18.57 10.48
CA ALA A 185 -24.02 19.50 11.54
C ALA A 185 -25.27 19.00 12.28
N GLY A 186 -25.19 19.02 13.61
CA GLY A 186 -26.30 19.27 14.53
C GLY A 186 -27.58 18.46 14.39
N GLU A 187 -27.65 17.34 15.11
CA GLU A 187 -28.87 17.01 15.83
C GLU A 187 -28.59 17.23 17.32
N HIS A 188 -29.05 18.38 17.81
CA HIS A 188 -29.42 18.53 19.21
C HIS A 188 -30.75 19.27 19.21
N PRO A 189 -31.83 18.61 19.62
CA PRO A 189 -32.89 19.29 20.33
C PRO A 189 -32.88 18.82 21.79
N LEU A 190 -32.95 19.80 22.66
CA LEU A 190 -33.46 19.66 24.02
C LEU A 190 -34.93 19.24 23.99
#